data_AF-A0A1V9FBW0-F1
#
_entry.id   AF-A0A1V9FBW0-F1
#
_cell.length_a   1.000
_cell.length_b   1.000
_cell.length_c   1.000
_cell.angle_alpha   90.00
_cell.angle_beta   90.00
_cell.angle_gamma   90.00
#
_symmetry.space_group_name_H-M   'P 1'
#
loop_
_entity.id
_entity.type
_entity.pdbx_description
1 polymer ?
#
loop_
_entity_poly.entity_id
_entity_poly.type
_entity_poly.pdbx_seq_one_letter_code
_entity_poly.pdbx_strand_id
1 'polypeptide(L)'
;MHIFAETNRLILREIRPTDVDGMFELDNLDLGYRLIKKYWGLGIATEAAWASLAYAFSELKAPAVYAITDSNNAASHHVLLKAGLHFIETFEYHGFIHNWYQIDWETFETKR
;
A
#
# COMPACT_ATOMS: atom_id res chain seq x y z
N MET A 1 24.82 -18.69 9.53
CA MET A 1 23.44 -18.68 8.98
C MET A 1 22.95 -20.11 8.96
N HIS A 2 22.03 -20.48 9.84
CA HIS A 2 21.44 -21.82 9.88
C HIS A 2 20.13 -21.82 9.08
N ILE A 3 20.07 -22.62 8.01
CA ILE A 3 18.89 -22.76 7.14
C ILE A 3 18.20 -24.08 7.48
N PHE A 4 16.90 -24.01 7.78
CA PHE A 4 16.06 -25.16 8.13
C PHE A 4 15.38 -25.76 6.89
N ALA A 5 15.03 -24.93 5.89
CA ALA A 5 14.48 -25.36 4.61
C ALA A 5 14.72 -24.30 3.53
N GLU A 6 14.92 -24.72 2.28
CA GLU A 6 15.11 -23.82 1.14
C GLU A 6 14.44 -24.40 -0.11
N THR A 7 13.76 -23.52 -0.85
CA THR A 7 13.17 -23.77 -2.17
C THR A 7 13.42 -22.55 -3.06
N ASN A 8 13.07 -22.64 -4.34
CA ASN A 8 13.15 -21.51 -5.27
C ASN A 8 12.33 -20.26 -4.85
N ARG A 9 11.42 -20.40 -3.89
CA ARG A 9 10.50 -19.31 -3.47
C ARG A 9 10.48 -19.07 -1.96
N LEU A 10 11.24 -19.82 -1.17
CA LEU A 10 11.17 -19.75 0.28
C LEU A 10 12.48 -20.18 0.90
N ILE A 11 13.00 -19.37 1.84
CA ILE A 11 14.10 -19.74 2.72
C ILE A 11 13.59 -19.66 4.16
N LEU A 12 13.53 -20.79 4.84
CA LEU A 12 13.26 -20.89 6.27
C LEU A 12 14.61 -20.96 7.00
N ARG A 13 14.92 -19.93 7.78
CA ARG A 13 16.17 -19.83 8.55
C ARG A 13 15.93 -19.19 9.90
N GLU A 14 16.93 -19.24 10.76
CA GLU A 14 16.91 -18.55 12.05
C GLU A 14 16.78 -17.02 11.86
N ILE A 15 15.94 -16.39 12.69
CA ILE A 15 15.77 -14.94 12.77
C ILE A 15 16.97 -14.33 13.49
N ARG A 16 17.56 -13.30 12.90
CA ARG A 16 18.71 -12.55 13.42
C ARG A 16 18.28 -11.14 13.81
N PRO A 17 19.05 -10.46 14.68
CA PRO A 17 18.83 -9.05 14.97
C PRO A 17 18.84 -8.14 13.73
N THR A 18 19.61 -8.47 12.69
CA THR A 18 19.62 -7.73 11.40
C THR A 18 18.34 -7.90 10.59
N ASP A 19 17.53 -8.92 10.90
CA ASP A 19 16.26 -9.14 10.21
C ASP A 19 15.17 -8.23 10.75
N VAL A 20 15.40 -7.60 11.91
CA VAL A 20 14.45 -6.70 12.57
C VAL A 20 14.07 -5.54 11.65
N ASP A 21 15.03 -4.96 10.93
CA ASP A 21 14.76 -3.86 9.99
C ASP A 21 13.84 -4.31 8.84
N GLY A 22 14.10 -5.48 8.25
CA GLY A 22 13.24 -6.08 7.21
C GLY A 22 11.92 -6.66 7.73
N MET A 23 11.81 -6.92 9.04
CA MET A 23 10.56 -7.28 9.70
C MET A 23 9.71 -6.05 10.02
N PHE A 24 10.32 -4.89 10.29
CA PHE A 24 9.61 -3.61 10.35
C PHE A 24 9.14 -3.14 8.96
N GLU A 25 9.83 -3.52 7.88
CA GLU A 25 9.29 -3.40 6.51
C GLU A 25 8.04 -4.25 6.25
N LEU A 26 7.64 -5.15 7.17
CA LEU A 26 6.36 -5.86 7.10
C LEU A 26 5.20 -5.07 7.73
N ASP A 27 5.47 -4.00 8.50
CA ASP A 27 4.45 -3.08 9.05
C ASP A 27 4.09 -1.99 8.01
N ASN A 28 3.71 -2.44 6.82
CA ASN A 28 3.30 -1.56 5.74
C ASN A 28 1.93 -0.96 6.05
N LEU A 29 1.85 0.37 6.11
CA LEU A 29 0.58 1.08 6.28
C LEU A 29 -0.23 0.98 4.99
N ASP A 30 -1.40 0.37 5.08
CA ASP A 30 -2.37 0.25 3.98
C ASP A 30 -3.42 1.37 4.03
N LEU A 31 -3.69 1.96 2.87
CA LEU A 31 -4.73 2.96 2.68
C LEU A 31 -6.01 2.30 2.12
N GLY A 32 -7.04 2.25 2.96
CA GLY A 32 -8.37 1.78 2.60
C GLY A 32 -9.45 2.85 2.77
N TYR A 33 -10.45 2.86 1.89
CA TYR A 33 -11.66 3.67 2.03
C TYR A 33 -12.88 2.96 1.45
N ARG A 34 -14.06 3.27 2.00
CA ARG A 34 -15.33 2.76 1.51
C ARG A 34 -16.40 3.81 1.67
N LEU A 35 -17.12 4.07 0.58
CA LEU A 35 -18.24 5.01 0.54
C LEU A 35 -19.51 4.27 0.13
N ILE A 36 -20.65 4.68 0.70
CA ILE A 36 -21.95 4.25 0.18
C ILE A 36 -22.23 4.93 -1.17
N LYS A 37 -22.95 4.23 -2.06
CA LYS A 37 -23.11 4.59 -3.48
C LYS A 37 -23.60 6.02 -3.72
N LYS A 38 -24.45 6.55 -2.85
CA LYS A 38 -24.99 7.92 -2.97
C LYS A 38 -23.93 9.03 -2.89
N TYR A 39 -22.72 8.72 -2.45
CA TYR A 39 -21.60 9.66 -2.33
C TYR A 39 -20.47 9.40 -3.33
N TRP A 40 -20.65 8.47 -4.27
CA TRP A 40 -19.68 8.21 -5.32
C TRP A 40 -19.63 9.36 -6.33
N GLY A 41 -18.48 9.57 -6.97
CA GLY A 41 -18.30 10.61 -7.98
C GLY A 41 -18.19 12.05 -7.45
N LEU A 42 -18.32 12.26 -6.14
CA LEU A 42 -18.25 13.59 -5.50
C LEU A 42 -16.83 14.02 -5.09
N GLY A 43 -15.81 13.22 -5.39
CA GLY A 43 -14.42 13.51 -4.98
C GLY A 43 -14.07 13.16 -3.53
N ILE A 44 -15.05 12.79 -2.70
CA ILE A 44 -14.88 12.52 -1.26
C ILE A 44 -13.81 11.45 -0.99
N ALA A 45 -13.74 10.39 -1.79
CA ALA A 45 -12.73 9.34 -1.60
C ALA A 45 -11.31 9.86 -1.84
N THR A 46 -11.13 10.77 -2.80
CA THR A 46 -9.84 11.41 -3.08
C THR A 46 -9.44 12.36 -1.95
N GLU A 47 -10.38 13.16 -1.45
CA GLU A 47 -10.15 14.04 -0.30
C GLU A 47 -9.76 13.24 0.96
N ALA A 48 -10.50 12.16 1.26
CA ALA A 48 -10.20 11.27 2.38
C ALA A 48 -8.83 10.60 2.24
N ALA A 49 -8.48 10.11 1.03
CA ALA A 49 -7.17 9.54 0.75
C ALA A 49 -6.05 10.55 1.01
N TRP A 50 -6.19 11.77 0.50
CA TRP A 50 -5.21 12.85 0.73
C TRP A 50 -5.02 13.18 2.20
N ALA A 51 -6.12 13.35 2.96
CA ALA A 51 -6.04 13.62 4.39
C ALA A 51 -5.38 12.48 5.17
N SER A 52 -5.64 11.23 4.76
CA SER A 52 -5.06 10.04 5.39
C SER A 52 -3.55 9.93 5.11
N LEU A 53 -3.13 10.20 3.87
CA LEU A 53 -1.71 10.26 3.51
C LEU A 53 -0.98 11.38 4.26
N ALA A 54 -1.59 12.57 4.34
CA ALA A 54 -1.04 13.69 5.09
C ALA A 54 -0.77 13.29 6.55
N TYR A 55 -1.73 12.64 7.21
CA TYR A 55 -1.57 12.13 8.56
C TYR A 55 -0.51 11.03 8.67
N ALA A 56 -0.51 10.06 7.74
CA ALA A 56 0.47 8.97 7.74
C ALA A 56 1.92 9.51 7.67
N PHE A 57 2.15 10.54 6.87
CA PHE A 57 3.48 11.11 6.76
C PHE A 57 3.81 12.15 7.85
N SER A 58 2.88 13.03 8.21
CA SER A 58 3.16 14.10 9.17
C SER A 58 3.19 13.58 10.61
N GLU A 59 2.27 12.71 10.98
CA GLU A 59 2.12 12.24 12.37
C GLU A 59 2.76 10.87 12.57
N LEU A 60 2.47 9.91 11.69
CA LEU A 60 2.98 8.54 11.84
C LEU A 60 4.41 8.37 11.33
N LYS A 61 4.96 9.37 10.63
CA LYS A 61 6.31 9.34 10.02
C LYS A 61 6.53 8.09 9.16
N ALA A 62 5.48 7.68 8.44
CA ALA A 62 5.52 6.51 7.59
C ALA A 62 6.58 6.68 6.50
N PRO A 63 7.44 5.68 6.24
CA PRO A 63 8.39 5.74 5.13
C PRO A 63 7.66 5.62 3.78
N ALA A 64 6.57 4.84 3.73
CA ALA A 64 5.71 4.67 2.58
C ALA A 64 4.28 4.27 3.03
N VAL A 65 3.32 4.46 2.11
CA VAL A 65 1.95 3.99 2.25
C VAL A 65 1.58 3.17 1.02
N TYR A 66 0.87 2.08 1.23
CA TYR A 66 0.47 1.14 0.19
C TYR A 66 -1.05 1.10 0.04
N ALA A 67 -1.53 0.57 -1.07
CA ALA A 67 -2.93 0.26 -1.24
C ALA A 67 -3.13 -0.93 -2.18
N ILE A 68 -4.14 -1.74 -1.90
CA ILE A 68 -4.57 -2.84 -2.77
C ILE A 68 -6.02 -2.62 -3.18
N THR A 69 -6.32 -2.83 -4.46
CA THR A 69 -7.70 -2.87 -4.96
C THR A 69 -7.90 -4.02 -5.93
N ASP A 70 -9.12 -4.57 -6.00
CA ASP A 70 -9.53 -5.45 -7.10
C ASP A 70 -9.21 -4.78 -8.45
N SER A 71 -8.66 -5.56 -9.40
CA SER A 71 -8.22 -5.04 -10.70
C SER A 71 -9.38 -4.49 -11.54
N ASN A 72 -10.62 -4.93 -11.28
CA ASN A 72 -11.82 -4.46 -11.95
C ASN A 72 -12.39 -3.18 -11.31
N ASN A 73 -11.87 -2.76 -10.16
CA ASN A 73 -12.34 -1.54 -9.49
C ASN A 73 -11.62 -0.30 -10.05
N ALA A 74 -12.03 0.10 -11.26
CA ALA A 74 -11.52 1.29 -11.93
C ALA A 74 -11.74 2.58 -11.10
N ALA A 75 -12.77 2.66 -10.27
CA ALA A 75 -13.02 3.85 -9.45
C ALA A 75 -11.91 4.04 -8.39
N SER A 76 -11.58 3.00 -7.63
CA SER A 76 -10.48 3.05 -6.66
C SER A 76 -9.13 3.24 -7.35
N HIS A 77 -8.88 2.59 -8.49
CA HIS A 77 -7.68 2.85 -9.29
C HIS A 77 -7.48 4.34 -9.56
N HIS A 78 -8.50 5.03 -10.09
CA HIS A 78 -8.41 6.46 -10.37
C HIS A 78 -8.23 7.31 -9.11
N VAL A 79 -8.86 6.94 -8.00
CA VAL A 79 -8.68 7.65 -6.71
C VAL A 79 -7.24 7.53 -6.21
N LEU A 80 -6.66 6.33 -6.25
CA LEU A 80 -5.28 6.09 -5.81
C LEU A 80 -4.27 6.89 -6.65
N LEU A 81 -4.44 6.90 -7.98
CA LEU A 81 -3.60 7.73 -8.87
C LEU A 81 -3.75 9.24 -8.59
N LYS A 82 -4.98 9.72 -8.35
CA LYS A 82 -5.23 11.13 -7.99
C LYS A 82 -4.68 11.50 -6.61
N ALA A 83 -4.67 10.56 -5.68
CA ALA A 83 -4.04 10.72 -4.37
C ALA A 83 -2.50 10.71 -4.43
N GLY A 84 -1.94 10.33 -5.58
CA GLY A 84 -0.49 10.35 -5.83
C GLY A 84 0.19 9.00 -5.71
N LEU A 85 -0.55 7.94 -5.37
CA LEU A 85 0.01 6.60 -5.39
C LEU A 85 0.29 6.17 -6.83
N HIS A 86 1.41 5.49 -7.02
CA HIS A 86 1.78 4.88 -8.29
C HIS A 86 1.51 3.38 -8.27
N PHE A 87 1.16 2.83 -9.42
CA PHE A 87 0.95 1.41 -9.59
C PHE A 87 2.28 0.65 -9.54
N ILE A 88 2.32 -0.44 -8.81
CA ILE A 88 3.46 -1.34 -8.69
C ILE A 88 3.28 -2.54 -9.62
N GLU A 89 2.27 -3.37 -9.34
CA GLU A 89 2.01 -4.60 -10.09
C GLU A 89 0.57 -5.09 -9.95
N THR A 90 0.22 -6.07 -10.79
CA THR A 90 -1.02 -6.86 -10.70
C THR A 90 -0.66 -8.28 -10.25
N PHE A 91 -1.35 -8.78 -9.23
CA PHE A 91 -1.10 -10.10 -8.66
C PHE A 91 -2.41 -10.84 -8.36
N GLU A 92 -2.33 -12.17 -8.29
CA GLU A 92 -3.46 -13.02 -7.88
C GLU A 92 -3.36 -13.34 -6.38
N TYR A 93 -4.48 -13.18 -5.66
CA TYR A 93 -4.59 -13.56 -4.25
C TYR A 93 -5.98 -14.14 -3.98
N HIS A 94 -6.02 -15.38 -3.45
CA HIS A 94 -7.26 -16.17 -3.25
C HIS A 94 -8.18 -16.24 -4.47
N GLY A 95 -7.62 -16.36 -5.67
CA GLY A 95 -8.38 -16.46 -6.92
C GLY A 95 -8.97 -15.13 -7.42
N PHE A 96 -8.60 -14.01 -6.81
CA PHE A 96 -8.95 -12.66 -7.27
C PHE A 96 -7.70 -11.94 -7.76
N ILE A 97 -7.88 -11.13 -8.81
CA ILE A 97 -6.81 -10.31 -9.39
C ILE A 97 -6.86 -8.94 -8.72
N HIS A 98 -5.71 -8.52 -8.21
CA HIS A 98 -5.56 -7.26 -7.49
C HIS A 98 -4.46 -6.41 -8.10
N ASN A 99 -4.60 -5.10 -7.95
CA ASN A 99 -3.57 -4.13 -8.27
C ASN A 99 -2.98 -3.57 -6.96
N TRP A 100 -1.65 -3.50 -6.90
CA TRP A 100 -0.89 -2.93 -5.79
C TRP A 100 -0.37 -1.53 -6.16
N TYR A 101 -0.42 -0.61 -5.20
CA TYR A 101 0.04 0.77 -5.31
C TYR A 101 0.91 1.16 -4.11
N GLN A 102 1.75 2.17 -4.30
CA GLN A 102 2.62 2.74 -3.27
C GLN A 102 2.75 4.27 -3.44
N ILE A 103 3.03 4.97 -2.35
CA ILE A 103 3.55 6.35 -2.35
C ILE A 103 4.55 6.52 -1.19
N ASP A 104 5.62 7.29 -1.43
CA ASP A 104 6.58 7.72 -0.40
C ASP A 104 6.40 9.21 -0.05
N TRP A 105 7.13 9.67 0.97
CA TRP A 105 7.08 11.07 1.41
C TRP A 105 7.47 12.06 0.29
N GLU A 106 8.57 11.79 -0.43
CA GLU A 106 9.09 12.71 -1.44
C GLU A 106 8.07 12.92 -2.56
N THR A 107 7.47 11.84 -3.05
CA THR A 107 6.41 11.90 -4.06
C THR A 107 5.18 12.65 -3.55
N PHE A 108 4.78 12.40 -2.29
CA PHE A 108 3.64 13.09 -1.69
C PHE A 108 3.89 14.60 -1.55
N GLU A 109 5.08 15.00 -1.11
CA GLU A 109 5.46 16.40 -0.91
C GLU A 109 5.44 17.19 -2.22
N THR A 110 5.86 16.60 -3.34
CA THR A 110 5.83 17.28 -4.66
C THR A 110 4.43 17.56 -5.21
N LYS A 111 3.40 16.86 -4.70
CA LYS A 111 2.01 17.02 -5.14
C LYS A 111 1.17 17.91 -4.21
N ARG A 112 1.69 18.24 -3.02
CA ARG A 112 1.02 19.08 -2.02
C ARG A 112 1.00 20.55 -2.45
#